data_AF-A0A2D6FMK7-F1
#
_entry.id   AF-A0A2D6FMK7-F1
#
_cell.length_a   1.000
_cell.length_b   1.000
_cell.length_c   1.000
_cell.angle_alpha   90.00
_cell.angle_beta   90.00
_cell.angle_gamma   90.00
#
_symmetry.space_group_name_H-M   'P 1'
#
loop_
_entity.id
_entity.type
_entity.pdbx_description
1 polymer ?
#
loop_
_entity_poly.entity_id
_entity_poly.type
_entity_poly.pdbx_seq_one_letter_code
_entity_poly.pdbx_strand_id
1 'polypeptide(L)'
;MTKIYIYCLFDRFDKFIGVYSSLKSVHRDAVKYCNRGTSRVILKDDGKMVDASLVNLRNIFKGKVDYEVMYCSNTQGVKVLKTNLTE
;
A
#
# COMPACT_ATOMS: atom_id res chain seq x y z
N MET A 1 -16.53 -17.99 8.88
CA MET A 1 -16.59 -16.52 8.83
C MET A 1 -15.70 -16.03 7.70
N THR A 2 -16.25 -15.31 6.73
CA THR A 2 -15.48 -14.83 5.56
C THR A 2 -14.57 -13.69 6.00
N LYS A 3 -13.25 -13.79 5.77
CA LYS A 3 -12.32 -12.70 6.06
C LYS A 3 -12.49 -11.61 4.99
N ILE A 4 -13.15 -10.51 5.35
CA ILE A 4 -13.27 -9.33 4.48
C ILE A 4 -12.05 -8.45 4.73
N TYR A 5 -11.13 -8.41 3.76
CA TYR A 5 -9.97 -7.53 3.82
C TYR A 5 -10.32 -6.15 3.26
N ILE A 6 -9.83 -5.12 3.94
CA ILE A 6 -9.84 -3.75 3.47
C ILE A 6 -8.42 -3.19 3.44
N TYR A 7 -8.23 -2.18 2.60
CA TYR A 7 -6.95 -1.52 2.40
C TYR A 7 -7.10 -0.03 2.63
N CYS A 8 -6.42 0.49 3.64
CA CYS A 8 -6.43 1.91 3.96
C CYS A 8 -5.19 2.58 3.37
N LEU A 9 -5.39 3.71 2.71
CA LEU A 9 -4.32 4.52 2.13
C LEU A 9 -4.10 5.76 2.99
N PHE A 10 -2.85 6.01 3.37
CA PHE A 10 -2.42 7.18 4.11
C PHE A 10 -1.29 7.88 3.37
N ASP A 11 -1.16 9.19 3.52
CA ASP A 11 0.03 9.90 3.03
C ASP A 11 1.23 9.74 3.98
N ARG A 12 2.35 10.37 3.63
CA ARG A 12 3.58 10.43 4.44
C ARG A 12 3.43 11.11 5.81
N PHE A 13 2.32 11.81 6.06
CA PHE A 13 2.02 12.49 7.32
C PHE A 13 0.91 11.76 8.09
N ASP A 14 0.66 10.48 7.76
CA ASP A 14 -0.41 9.66 8.30
C ASP A 14 -1.81 10.25 8.12
N LYS A 15 -1.99 11.17 7.16
CA LYS A 15 -3.32 11.66 6.80
C LYS A 15 -4.05 10.56 6.02
N PHE A 16 -5.23 10.20 6.50
CA PHE A 16 -6.10 9.25 5.81
C PHE A 16 -6.56 9.80 4.45
N ILE A 17 -6.30 9.05 3.38
CA ILE A 17 -6.69 9.38 2.01
C ILE A 17 -7.98 8.64 1.62
N GLY A 18 -8.09 7.36 1.99
CA GLY A 18 -9.26 6.56 1.63
C GLY A 18 -9.14 5.08 1.97
N VAL A 19 -10.27 4.37 1.82
CA VAL A 19 -10.38 2.93 2.02
C VAL A 19 -10.79 2.24 0.73
N TYR A 20 -10.26 1.05 0.52
CA TYR A 20 -10.47 0.26 -0.68
C TYR A 20 -10.78 -1.19 -0.32
N SER A 21 -11.74 -1.79 -1.01
CA SER A 21 -12.03 -3.23 -0.93
C SER A 21 -11.17 -4.07 -1.89
N SER A 22 -10.37 -3.42 -2.73
CA SER A 22 -9.57 -4.08 -3.77
C SER A 22 -8.10 -3.69 -3.69
N LEU A 23 -7.24 -4.71 -3.61
CA LEU A 23 -5.79 -4.54 -3.64
C LEU A 23 -5.31 -3.83 -4.91
N LYS A 24 -5.98 -4.08 -6.05
CA LYS A 24 -5.64 -3.45 -7.33
C LYS A 24 -5.94 -1.96 -7.31
N SER A 25 -7.07 -1.56 -6.73
CA SER A 25 -7.48 -0.16 -6.67
C SER A 25 -6.56 0.65 -5.77
N VAL A 26 -6.26 0.17 -4.56
CA VAL A 26 -5.34 0.86 -3.64
C VAL A 26 -3.93 0.95 -4.23
N HIS A 27 -3.46 -0.10 -4.90
CA HIS A 27 -2.15 -0.10 -5.55
C HIS A 27 -2.05 0.98 -6.62
N ARG A 28 -3.03 1.07 -7.53
CA ARG A 28 -3.06 2.08 -8.59
C ARG A 28 -3.01 3.50 -8.01
N ASP A 29 -3.83 3.76 -6.99
CA ASP A 29 -3.93 5.08 -6.40
C ASP A 29 -2.67 5.43 -5.60
N ALA A 30 -2.08 4.47 -4.89
CA ALA A 30 -0.81 4.64 -4.19
C ALA A 30 0.35 4.98 -5.16
N VAL A 31 0.48 4.23 -6.26
CA VAL A 31 1.47 4.52 -7.30
C VAL A 31 1.24 5.90 -7.91
N LYS A 32 -0.01 6.24 -8.26
CA LYS A 32 -0.36 7.56 -8.81
C LYS A 32 0.01 8.68 -7.85
N TYR A 33 -0.18 8.48 -6.56
CA TYR A 33 0.16 9.48 -5.55
C TYR A 33 1.68 9.69 -5.45
N CYS A 34 2.46 8.60 -5.44
CA CYS A 34 3.93 8.68 -5.36
C CYS A 34 4.60 9.12 -6.67
N ASN A 35 3.96 8.89 -7.82
CA ASN A 35 4.49 9.19 -9.15
C ASN A 35 4.25 10.67 -9.55
N ARG A 36 4.79 11.60 -8.75
CA ARG A 36 4.70 13.06 -8.96
C ARG A 36 5.97 13.66 -9.61
N GLY A 37 6.82 12.83 -10.20
CA GLY A 37 8.09 13.25 -10.79
C GLY A 37 8.66 12.19 -11.72
N THR A 38 9.97 12.24 -11.97
CA THR A 38 10.68 11.29 -12.86
C THR A 38 11.19 10.05 -12.13
N SER A 39 11.03 9.97 -10.81
CA SER A 39 11.58 8.91 -9.99
C SER A 39 10.67 7.68 -9.94
N ARG A 40 11.29 6.51 -10.02
CA ARG A 40 10.59 5.22 -9.88
C ARG A 40 9.94 5.10 -8.50
N VAL A 41 8.73 4.56 -8.47
CA VAL A 41 8.05 4.19 -7.22
C VAL A 41 8.49 2.79 -6.81
N ILE A 42 8.85 2.62 -5.54
CA ILE A 42 9.24 1.35 -4.92
C ILE A 42 8.33 1.03 -3.74
N LEU A 43 8.25 -0.25 -3.38
CA LEU A 43 7.69 -0.70 -2.12
C LEU A 43 8.82 -0.89 -1.13
N LYS A 44 8.63 -0.36 0.08
CA LYS A 44 9.48 -0.61 1.23
C LYS A 44 8.72 -1.50 2.21
N ASP A 45 9.27 -2.67 2.47
CA ASP A 45 8.73 -3.70 3.35
C ASP A 45 9.86 -4.28 4.20
N ASP A 46 9.80 -4.13 5.52
CA ASP A 46 10.76 -4.73 6.46
C ASP A 46 12.24 -4.57 6.05
N GLY A 47 12.62 -3.32 5.72
CA GLY A 47 13.98 -2.98 5.27
C GLY A 47 14.32 -3.37 3.83
N LYS A 48 13.48 -4.14 3.14
CA LYS A 48 13.63 -4.49 1.72
C LYS A 48 12.98 -3.44 0.84
N MET A 49 13.63 -3.17 -0.29
CA MET A 49 13.09 -2.33 -1.35
C MET A 49 12.83 -3.20 -2.58
N VAL A 50 11.58 -3.23 -3.04
CA VAL A 50 11.17 -3.98 -4.23
C VAL A 50 10.39 -3.09 -5.19
N ASP A 51 10.27 -3.51 -6.43
CA ASP A 51 9.50 -2.77 -7.42
C ASP A 51 8.02 -2.65 -7.03
N ALA A 52 7.42 -1.47 -7.29
CA ALA A 52 6.01 -1.21 -7.05
C ALA A 52 5.11 -1.87 -8.09
N SER A 53 5.05 -3.20 -8.03
CA SER A 53 4.12 -4.02 -8.81
C SER A 53 3.03 -4.61 -7.93
N LEU A 54 1.85 -4.85 -8.52
CA LEU A 54 0.74 -5.50 -7.83
C LEU A 54 1.10 -6.91 -7.34
N VAL A 55 1.98 -7.62 -8.06
CA VAL A 55 2.43 -8.96 -7.70
C VAL A 55 3.26 -8.91 -6.42
N ASN A 56 4.23 -7.99 -6.33
CA ASN A 56 5.06 -7.82 -5.14
C ASN A 56 4.21 -7.42 -3.93
N LEU A 57 3.30 -6.46 -4.10
CA LEU A 57 2.38 -6.06 -3.04
C LEU A 57 1.53 -7.23 -2.53
N ARG A 58 0.98 -8.04 -3.45
CA ARG A 58 0.19 -9.22 -3.10
C ARG A 58 1.01 -10.23 -2.31
N ASN A 59 2.27 -10.45 -2.72
CA ASN A 59 3.17 -11.37 -2.03
C ASN A 59 3.51 -10.87 -0.63
N ILE A 60 3.79 -9.58 -0.47
CA ILE A 60 4.06 -8.96 0.83
C ILE A 60 2.88 -9.15 1.78
N PHE A 61 1.65 -8.92 1.31
CA PHE A 61 0.44 -9.06 2.10
C PHE A 61 -0.07 -10.50 2.27
N LYS A 62 0.58 -11.49 1.64
CA LYS A 62 0.13 -12.88 1.69
C LYS A 62 0.23 -13.39 3.13
N GLY A 63 -0.89 -13.83 3.69
CA GLY A 63 -0.96 -14.33 5.06
C GLY A 63 -0.88 -13.28 6.18
N LYS A 64 -0.62 -11.99 5.85
CA LYS A 64 -0.51 -10.91 6.83
C LYS A 64 -1.85 -10.15 7.00
N VAL A 65 -2.10 -9.65 8.21
CA VAL A 65 -3.23 -8.78 8.61
C VAL A 65 -2.67 -7.72 9.54
N ASP A 66 -3.30 -6.55 9.60
CA ASP A 66 -2.81 -5.36 10.32
C ASP A 66 -1.37 -5.02 9.95
N TYR A 67 -1.12 -5.06 8.65
CA TYR A 67 0.21 -4.94 8.10
C TYR A 67 0.30 -3.79 7.12
N GLU A 68 1.32 -2.96 7.29
CA GLU A 68 1.55 -1.79 6.47
C GLU A 68 2.73 -1.98 5.50
N VAL A 69 2.59 -1.40 4.32
CA VAL A 69 3.64 -1.32 3.30
C VAL A 69 3.74 0.11 2.83
N MET A 70 4.95 0.63 2.74
CA MET A 70 5.19 2.00 2.27
C MET A 70 5.54 1.99 0.79
N TYR A 71 4.85 2.82 0.02
CA TYR A 71 5.24 3.21 -1.31
C TYR A 71 6.12 4.45 -1.19
N CYS A 72 7.28 4.44 -1.83
CA CYS A 72 8.20 5.56 -1.81
C CYS A 72 8.64 5.92 -3.23
N SER A 73 8.79 7.21 -3.48
CA SER A 73 9.66 7.76 -4.52
C SER A 73 10.67 8.69 -3.85
N ASN A 74 11.55 9.35 -4.62
CA ASN A 74 12.54 10.28 -4.04
C ASN A 74 11.91 11.44 -3.25
N THR A 75 10.66 11.83 -3.55
CA THR A 75 10.03 13.03 -2.97
C THR A 75 8.71 12.75 -2.27
N GLN A 76 8.06 11.63 -2.54
CA GLN A 76 6.73 11.30 -2.04
C GLN A 76 6.70 9.93 -1.38
N GLY A 77 5.83 9.79 -0.38
CA GLY A 77 5.56 8.53 0.30
C GLY A 77 4.09 8.38 0.62
N VAL A 78 3.55 7.17 0.45
CA VAL A 78 2.22 6.79 0.93
C VAL A 78 2.27 5.42 1.57
N LYS A 79 1.38 5.17 2.51
CA LYS A 79 1.29 3.94 3.27
C LYS A 79 0.00 3.22 2.96
N VAL A 80 0.11 1.92 2.69
CA VAL A 80 -1.04 1.03 2.52
C VAL A 80 -1.09 0.05 3.68
N LEU A 81 -2.15 0.13 4.47
CA LEU A 81 -2.46 -0.82 5.55
C LEU A 81 -3.46 -1.85 5.03
N LYS A 82 -3.14 -3.13 5.15
CA LYS A 82 -4.11 -4.22 5.00
C LYS A 82 -4.64 -4.62 6.37
N THR A 83 -5.95 -4.56 6.55
CA THR A 83 -6.63 -5.03 7.76
C THR A 83 -7.88 -5.84 7.37
N ASN A 84 -8.56 -6.43 8.35
CA ASN A 84 -9.83 -7.12 8.19
C ASN A 84 -10.93 -6.39 8.97
N LEU A 85 -12.14 -6.40 8.42
CA LEU A 85 -13.32 -6.01 9.19
C LEU A 85 -13.66 -7.14 10.16
N THR A 86 -13.72 -6.80 11.45
CA THR A 86 -14.28 -7.64 12.51
C THR A 86 -15.62 -7.05 12.93
N GLU A 87 -16.62 -7.90 13.10
CA GLU A 87 -17.92 -7.55 13.70
C GLU A 87 -17.79 -7.41 15.21
#